data_AF-A0A1Y6CZQ6-F1
#
_entry.id   AF-A0A1Y6CZQ6-F1
#
_cell.length_a   1.000
_cell.length_b   1.000
_cell.length_c   1.000
_cell.angle_alpha   90.00
_cell.angle_beta   90.00
_cell.angle_gamma   90.00
#
_symmetry.space_group_name_H-M   'P 1'
#
loop_
_entity.id
_entity.type
_entity.pdbx_description
1 polymer ?
#
loop_
_entity_poly.entity_id
_entity_poly.type
_entity_poly.pdbx_seq_one_letter_code
_entity_poly.pdbx_strand_id
1 'polypeptide(L)'
;MRDHEILDYIEQFYEGRPTPEAVAWMQKGMCQLIDEGVPLEQGLSLNRVHPRGAREAVNLRKMRRHLHRAAGLLPETTAWARAKLLVREIQKFRAYRWPKLREYTEAPDCLTPLDREIFGAFKARPGKVPESPNRLSEILSER
;
A
#
# COMPACT_ATOMS: atom_id res chain seq x y z
N MET A 1 -14.78 14.52 -3.74
CA MET A 1 -13.87 13.36 -3.86
C MET A 1 -13.06 13.25 -2.60
N ARG A 2 -13.05 12.07 -2.00
CA ARG A 2 -12.38 11.75 -0.72
C ARG A 2 -10.94 11.33 -1.01
N ASP A 3 -10.02 11.52 -0.07
CA ASP A 3 -8.60 11.29 -0.31
C ASP A 3 -8.28 9.82 -0.67
N HIS A 4 -9.05 8.86 -0.16
CA HIS A 4 -8.92 7.44 -0.54
C HIS A 4 -9.34 7.15 -1.99
N GLU A 5 -10.33 7.88 -2.52
CA GLU A 5 -10.76 7.73 -3.92
C GLU A 5 -9.66 8.21 -4.87
N ILE A 6 -8.98 9.31 -4.51
CA ILE A 6 -7.84 9.84 -5.27
C ILE A 6 -6.71 8.80 -5.28
N LEU A 7 -6.40 8.19 -4.12
CA LEU A 7 -5.38 7.14 -4.04
C LEU A 7 -5.76 5.89 -4.85
N ASP A 8 -7.03 5.51 -4.89
CA ASP A 8 -7.50 4.38 -5.70
C ASP A 8 -7.30 4.65 -7.19
N TYR A 9 -7.65 5.85 -7.67
CA TYR A 9 -7.41 6.22 -9.07
C TYR A 9 -5.91 6.23 -9.41
N ILE A 10 -5.08 6.82 -8.55
CA ILE A 10 -3.62 6.82 -8.74
C ILE A 10 -3.07 5.39 -8.77
N GLU A 11 -3.53 4.51 -7.87
CA GLU A 11 -3.16 3.09 -7.83
C GLU A 11 -3.47 2.39 -9.16
N GLN A 12 -4.66 2.61 -9.71
CA GLN A 12 -5.08 2.03 -11.00
C GLN A 12 -4.23 2.50 -12.18
N PHE A 13 -3.85 3.79 -12.22
CA PHE A 13 -2.94 4.30 -13.24
C PHE A 13 -1.55 3.67 -13.14
N TYR A 14 -1.02 3.48 -11.93
CA TYR A 14 0.27 2.78 -11.74
C TYR A 14 0.20 1.30 -12.14
N GLU A 15 -0.96 0.67 -12.00
CA GLU A 15 -1.18 -0.72 -12.40
C GLU A 15 -1.49 -0.88 -13.89
N GLY A 16 -1.60 0.23 -14.64
CA GLY A 16 -1.96 0.21 -16.07
C GLY A 16 -3.39 -0.26 -16.32
N ARG A 17 -4.29 -0.13 -15.34
CA ARG A 17 -5.69 -0.59 -15.41
C ARG A 17 -6.66 0.49 -14.90
N PRO A 18 -6.66 1.71 -15.47
CA PRO A 18 -7.57 2.77 -15.04
C PRO A 18 -9.02 2.42 -15.38
N THR A 19 -9.95 2.64 -14.44
CA THR A 19 -11.39 2.56 -14.73
C THR A 19 -11.86 3.80 -15.51
N PRO A 20 -13.03 3.77 -16.17
CA PRO A 20 -13.58 4.95 -16.84
C PRO A 20 -13.69 6.17 -15.92
N GLU A 21 -13.99 5.98 -14.64
CA GLU A 21 -14.06 7.05 -13.65
C GLU A 21 -12.68 7.65 -13.35
N ALA A 22 -11.64 6.82 -13.25
CA ALA A 22 -10.27 7.28 -13.08
C ALA A 22 -9.78 8.05 -14.33
N VAL A 23 -10.15 7.59 -15.53
CA VAL A 23 -9.86 8.30 -16.78
C VAL A 23 -10.58 9.65 -16.82
N ALA A 24 -11.87 9.69 -16.49
CA ALA A 24 -12.65 10.93 -16.45
C ALA A 24 -12.10 11.92 -15.41
N TRP A 25 -11.63 11.43 -14.25
CA TRP A 25 -10.94 12.22 -13.25
C TRP A 25 -9.64 12.84 -13.79
N MET A 26 -8.80 12.05 -14.47
CA MET A 26 -7.57 12.54 -15.09
C MET A 26 -7.85 13.57 -16.19
N GLN A 27 -8.82 13.28 -17.06
CA GLN A 27 -9.25 14.19 -18.13
C GLN A 27 -9.73 15.52 -17.56
N LYS A 28 -10.53 15.50 -16.48
CA LYS A 28 -10.97 16.72 -15.80
C LYS A 28 -9.79 17.57 -15.31
N GLY A 29 -8.78 16.95 -14.68
CA GLY A 29 -7.59 17.67 -14.24
C GLY A 29 -6.78 18.25 -15.41
N MET A 30 -6.68 17.51 -16.53
CA MET A 30 -6.04 18.01 -17.74
C MET A 30 -6.80 19.18 -18.38
N CYS A 31 -8.12 19.14 -18.44
CA CYS A 31 -8.93 20.26 -18.93
C CYS A 31 -8.70 21.51 -18.08
N GLN A 32 -8.69 21.39 -16.75
CA GLN A 32 -8.40 22.54 -15.87
C GLN A 32 -6.99 23.12 -16.07
N LEU A 33 -6.00 22.27 -16.35
CA LEU A 33 -4.66 22.75 -16.69
C LEU A 33 -4.65 23.52 -18.01
N ILE A 34 -5.28 22.97 -19.04
CA ILE A 34 -5.26 23.54 -20.40
C ILE A 34 -6.12 24.80 -20.48
N ASP A 35 -7.33 24.75 -19.94
CA ASP A 35 -8.35 25.79 -20.11
C ASP A 35 -8.21 26.91 -19.07
N GLU A 36 -7.82 26.56 -17.84
CA GLU A 36 -7.81 27.49 -16.69
C GLU A 36 -6.39 27.78 -16.17
N GLY A 37 -5.35 27.10 -16.69
CA GLY A 37 -3.96 27.24 -16.24
C GLY A 37 -3.71 26.71 -14.82
N VAL A 38 -4.64 25.90 -14.28
CA VAL A 38 -4.51 25.34 -12.93
C VAL A 38 -3.44 24.25 -12.92
N PRO A 39 -2.44 24.29 -12.02
CA PRO A 39 -1.44 23.23 -11.91
C PRO A 39 -2.08 21.85 -11.77
N LEU A 40 -1.54 20.85 -12.47
CA LEU A 40 -2.17 19.53 -12.57
C LEU A 40 -2.36 18.88 -11.19
N GLU A 41 -1.43 19.10 -10.26
CA GLU A 41 -1.51 18.62 -8.88
C GLU A 41 -2.70 19.22 -8.13
N GLN A 42 -3.03 20.48 -8.42
CA GLN A 42 -4.18 21.15 -7.85
C GLN A 42 -5.48 20.68 -8.52
N GLY A 43 -5.50 20.60 -9.86
CA GLY A 43 -6.67 20.11 -10.61
C GLY A 43 -7.04 18.66 -10.27
N LEU A 44 -6.04 17.81 -10.05
CA LEU A 44 -6.21 16.42 -9.61
C LEU A 44 -6.32 16.28 -8.09
N SER A 45 -6.23 17.37 -7.32
CA SER A 45 -6.26 17.37 -5.86
C SER A 45 -5.16 16.53 -5.19
N LEU A 46 -4.02 16.31 -5.86
CA LEU A 46 -2.87 15.54 -5.36
C LEU A 46 -2.24 16.15 -4.11
N ASN A 47 -2.33 17.48 -3.95
CA ASN A 47 -1.81 18.21 -2.80
C ASN A 47 -2.45 17.77 -1.47
N ARG A 48 -3.64 17.17 -1.52
CA ARG A 48 -4.38 16.71 -0.33
C ARG A 48 -3.91 15.35 0.18
N VAL A 49 -3.23 14.58 -0.68
CA VAL A 49 -3.19 13.12 -0.51
C VAL A 49 -1.97 12.68 0.31
N HIS A 50 -0.83 13.35 0.20
CA HIS A 50 0.31 13.15 1.11
C HIS A 50 1.44 14.17 0.91
N PRO A 51 2.06 14.69 1.98
CA PRO A 51 3.18 15.65 1.89
C PRO A 51 4.46 15.07 1.26
N ARG A 52 4.56 13.73 1.15
CA ARG A 52 5.71 13.04 0.54
C ARG A 52 5.44 12.53 -0.89
N GLY A 53 4.33 12.94 -1.50
CA GLY A 53 3.96 12.60 -2.87
C GLY A 53 3.01 11.39 -3.00
N ALA A 54 2.24 11.40 -4.08
CA ALA A 54 1.19 10.43 -4.41
C ALA A 54 1.68 8.96 -4.41
N ARG A 55 2.87 8.71 -5.00
CA ARG A 55 3.44 7.35 -5.08
C ARG A 55 3.73 6.74 -3.71
N GLU A 56 4.29 7.54 -2.79
CA GLU A 56 4.60 7.06 -1.44
C GLU A 56 3.33 6.73 -0.66
N ALA A 57 2.25 7.49 -0.85
CA ALA A 57 0.97 7.20 -0.21
C ALA A 57 0.28 5.96 -0.78
N VAL A 58 0.29 5.75 -2.09
CA VAL A 58 -0.20 4.50 -2.69
C VAL A 58 0.59 3.32 -2.15
N ASN A 59 1.91 3.40 -2.14
CA ASN A 59 2.77 2.34 -1.61
C ASN A 59 2.53 2.08 -0.11
N LEU A 60 2.32 3.14 0.68
CA LEU A 60 1.98 3.01 2.10
C LEU A 60 0.64 2.32 2.29
N ARG A 61 -0.38 2.69 1.52
CA ARG A 61 -1.70 2.07 1.56
C ARG A 61 -1.65 0.61 1.14
N LYS A 62 -0.93 0.28 0.05
CA LYS A 62 -0.70 -1.11 -0.40
C LYS A 62 -0.04 -1.95 0.70
N MET A 63 1.05 -1.44 1.28
CA MET A 63 1.74 -2.10 2.39
C MET A 63 0.80 -2.35 3.57
N ARG A 64 0.03 -1.35 4.00
CA ARG A 64 -0.95 -1.50 5.09
C ARG A 64 -2.02 -2.55 4.74
N ARG A 65 -2.56 -2.54 3.53
CA ARG A 65 -3.55 -3.52 3.06
C ARG A 65 -3.02 -4.96 3.17
N HIS A 66 -1.79 -5.19 2.74
CA HIS A 66 -1.12 -6.48 2.89
C HIS A 66 -0.91 -6.86 4.35
N LEU A 67 -0.52 -5.92 5.22
CA LEU A 67 -0.35 -6.19 6.65
C LEU A 67 -1.67 -6.54 7.35
N HIS A 68 -2.79 -5.88 7.00
CA HIS A 68 -4.11 -6.27 7.51
C HIS A 68 -4.51 -7.68 7.07
N ARG A 69 -4.29 -8.02 5.80
CA ARG A 69 -4.56 -9.37 5.27
C ARG A 69 -3.70 -10.42 5.97
N ALA A 70 -2.40 -10.17 6.11
CA ALA A 70 -1.48 -11.03 6.84
C ALA A 70 -1.92 -11.23 8.30
N ALA A 71 -2.31 -10.15 9.00
CA ALA A 71 -2.83 -10.23 10.36
C ALA A 71 -4.13 -11.04 10.47
N GLY A 72 -4.99 -10.98 9.44
CA GLY A 72 -6.21 -11.77 9.36
C GLY A 72 -5.99 -13.28 9.20
N LEU A 73 -4.79 -13.70 8.80
CA LEU A 73 -4.40 -15.12 8.68
C LEU A 73 -3.82 -15.69 9.98
N LEU A 74 -3.63 -14.85 11.01
CA LEU A 74 -3.09 -15.27 12.31
C LEU A 74 -4.24 -15.69 13.25
N PRO A 75 -4.01 -16.68 14.13
CA PRO A 75 -5.07 -17.27 14.97
C PRO A 75 -5.57 -16.35 16.09
N GLU A 76 -4.86 -15.25 16.37
CA GLU A 76 -5.17 -14.34 17.47
C GLU A 76 -6.36 -13.43 17.14
N THR A 77 -7.04 -12.95 18.18
CA THR A 77 -8.24 -12.10 18.04
C THR A 77 -7.97 -10.61 18.28
N THR A 78 -7.04 -10.29 19.18
CA THR A 78 -6.74 -8.89 19.52
C THR A 78 -5.70 -8.30 18.56
N ALA A 79 -5.84 -7.00 18.23
CA ALA A 79 -4.90 -6.30 17.37
C ALA A 79 -3.46 -6.36 17.91
N TRP A 80 -3.30 -6.25 19.23
CA TRP A 80 -2.00 -6.31 19.90
C TRP A 80 -1.34 -7.70 19.81
N ALA A 81 -2.10 -8.77 20.05
CA ALA A 81 -1.58 -10.13 19.93
C ALA A 81 -1.22 -10.47 18.47
N ARG A 82 -2.09 -10.08 17.51
CA ARG A 82 -1.80 -10.17 16.08
C ARG A 82 -0.54 -9.41 15.70
N ALA A 83 -0.37 -8.17 16.19
CA ALA A 83 0.82 -7.38 15.92
C ALA A 83 2.09 -8.07 16.41
N LYS A 84 2.10 -8.63 17.63
CA LYS A 84 3.27 -9.37 18.16
C LYS A 84 3.63 -10.59 17.32
N LEU A 85 2.64 -11.40 16.92
CA LEU A 85 2.89 -12.56 16.07
C LEU A 85 3.35 -12.14 14.68
N LEU A 86 2.70 -11.13 14.10
CA LEU A 86 3.06 -10.61 12.78
C LEU A 86 4.49 -10.07 12.75
N VAL A 87 4.96 -9.40 13.82
CA VAL A 87 6.39 -9.00 13.93
C VAL A 87 7.31 -10.20 13.80
N ARG A 88 7.03 -11.30 14.50
CA ARG A 88 7.88 -12.50 14.46
C ARG A 88 7.94 -13.08 13.06
N GLU A 89 6.80 -13.16 12.39
CA GLU A 89 6.70 -13.67 11.02
C GLU A 89 7.38 -12.73 10.01
N ILE A 90 7.22 -11.41 10.15
CA ILE A 90 7.92 -10.41 9.33
C ILE A 90 9.44 -10.51 9.50
N GLN A 91 9.93 -10.62 10.74
CA GLN A 91 11.36 -10.74 11.03
C GLN A 91 11.93 -12.03 10.46
N LYS A 92 11.22 -13.16 10.64
CA LYS A 92 11.58 -14.45 10.06
C LYS A 92 11.60 -14.38 8.53
N PHE A 93 10.58 -13.80 7.91
CA PHE A 93 10.52 -13.63 6.47
C PHE A 93 11.68 -12.77 5.96
N ARG A 94 11.95 -11.63 6.61
CA ARG A 94 13.06 -10.72 6.27
C ARG A 94 14.41 -11.41 6.36
N ALA A 95 14.64 -12.21 7.40
CA ALA A 95 15.92 -12.88 7.60
C ALA A 95 16.16 -14.01 6.58
N TYR A 96 15.15 -14.85 6.33
CA TYR A 96 15.37 -16.12 5.63
C TYR A 96 14.86 -16.14 4.18
N ARG A 97 13.81 -15.39 3.86
CA ARG A 97 13.13 -15.43 2.56
C ARG A 97 13.41 -14.20 1.72
N TRP A 98 13.29 -13.01 2.30
CA TRP A 98 13.40 -11.75 1.56
C TRP A 98 14.69 -11.60 0.73
N PRO A 99 15.90 -11.94 1.22
CA PRO A 99 17.13 -11.77 0.43
C PRO A 99 17.11 -12.55 -0.90
N LYS A 100 16.40 -13.69 -0.93
CA LYS A 100 16.28 -14.55 -2.11
C LYS A 100 15.14 -14.13 -3.04
N LEU A 101 14.12 -13.47 -2.48
CA LEU A 101 12.88 -13.14 -3.18
C LEU A 101 12.78 -11.68 -3.60
N ARG A 102 13.66 -10.80 -3.10
CA ARG A 102 13.56 -9.35 -3.32
C ARG A 102 13.59 -8.93 -4.79
N GLU A 103 14.16 -9.74 -5.68
CA GLU A 103 14.24 -9.44 -7.12
C GLU A 103 13.00 -9.91 -7.91
N TYR A 104 12.16 -10.77 -7.32
CA TYR A 104 11.00 -11.35 -8.00
C TYR A 104 9.90 -10.31 -8.14
N THR A 105 9.27 -10.15 -9.31
CA THR A 105 8.15 -9.21 -9.44
C THR A 105 6.93 -9.66 -8.65
N GLU A 106 6.67 -10.97 -8.63
CA GLU A 106 5.52 -11.59 -8.00
C GLU A 106 5.94 -12.63 -6.96
N ALA A 107 5.02 -12.92 -6.03
CA ALA A 107 5.23 -13.92 -4.99
C ALA A 107 5.24 -15.33 -5.62
N PRO A 108 6.26 -16.18 -5.37
CA PRO A 108 6.24 -17.56 -5.84
C PRO A 108 5.03 -18.35 -5.31
N ASP A 109 4.48 -19.24 -6.13
CA ASP A 109 3.32 -20.07 -5.78
C ASP A 109 3.56 -20.99 -4.58
N CYS A 110 4.81 -21.34 -4.29
CA CYS A 110 5.17 -22.17 -3.14
C CYS A 110 5.09 -21.43 -1.79
N LEU A 111 4.91 -20.12 -1.77
CA LEU A 111 4.76 -19.36 -0.53
C LEU A 111 3.41 -19.63 0.13
N THR A 112 3.43 -19.72 1.46
CA THR A 112 2.20 -19.79 2.26
C THR A 112 1.38 -18.51 2.07
N PRO A 113 0.04 -18.54 2.27
CA PRO A 113 -0.79 -17.34 2.16
C PRO A 113 -0.27 -16.17 3.00
N LEU A 114 0.22 -16.45 4.22
CA LEU A 114 0.81 -15.44 5.09
C LEU A 114 2.09 -14.85 4.50
N ASP A 115 2.99 -15.69 3.99
CA ASP A 115 4.23 -15.25 3.37
C ASP A 115 3.99 -14.43 2.10
N ARG A 116 2.96 -14.74 1.32
CA ARG A 116 2.57 -13.97 0.14
C ARG A 116 2.14 -12.55 0.50
N GLU A 117 1.35 -12.40 1.56
CA GLU A 117 0.96 -11.07 2.05
C GLU A 117 2.14 -10.30 2.62
N ILE A 118 3.03 -10.95 3.38
CA ILE A 118 4.26 -10.32 3.88
C ILE A 118 5.16 -9.89 2.70
N PHE A 119 5.32 -10.75 1.68
CA PHE A 119 6.04 -10.40 0.45
C PHE A 119 5.44 -9.16 -0.22
N GLY A 120 4.11 -9.10 -0.35
CA GLY A 120 3.40 -7.94 -0.89
C GLY A 120 3.69 -6.65 -0.12
N ALA A 121 3.73 -6.73 1.22
CA ALA A 121 4.11 -5.59 2.06
C ALA A 121 5.55 -5.11 1.81
N PHE A 122 6.51 -6.04 1.72
CA PHE A 122 7.90 -5.73 1.38
C PHE A 122 8.05 -5.16 -0.03
N LYS A 123 7.25 -5.63 -1.00
CA LYS A 123 7.28 -5.10 -2.37
C LYS A 123 6.67 -3.72 -2.49
N ALA A 124 5.58 -3.46 -1.77
CA ALA A 124 4.98 -2.14 -1.71
C ALA A 124 5.97 -1.11 -1.13
N ARG A 125 6.71 -1.47 -0.06
CA ARG A 125 7.72 -0.58 0.56
C ARG A 125 8.97 -1.33 1.02
N PRO A 126 9.96 -1.53 0.13
CA PRO A 126 11.19 -2.25 0.45
C PRO A 126 11.93 -1.62 1.63
N GLY A 127 12.25 -2.44 2.63
CA GLY A 127 13.00 -2.01 3.82
C GLY A 127 12.26 -1.08 4.79
N LYS A 128 10.98 -0.77 4.54
CA LYS A 128 10.17 0.11 5.40
C LYS A 128 8.96 -0.60 6.02
N VAL A 129 8.92 -1.93 5.95
CA VAL A 129 7.91 -2.74 6.65
C VAL A 129 8.16 -2.60 8.17
N PRO A 130 7.15 -2.23 8.97
CA PRO A 130 7.34 -2.05 10.41
C PRO A 130 7.66 -3.36 11.13
N GLU A 131 8.64 -3.32 12.02
CA GLU A 131 9.06 -4.47 12.84
C GLU A 131 8.80 -4.24 14.35
N SER A 132 8.12 -3.16 14.69
CA SER A 132 7.71 -2.86 16.06
C SER A 132 6.26 -3.30 16.28
N PRO A 133 5.96 -4.05 17.37
CA PRO A 133 4.59 -4.40 17.72
C PRO A 133 3.69 -3.18 17.89
N ASN A 134 4.21 -2.07 18.45
CA ASN A 134 3.46 -0.81 18.60
C ASN A 134 3.01 -0.29 17.25
N ARG A 135 3.95 -0.16 16.32
CA ARG A 135 3.66 0.42 15.00
C ARG A 135 2.73 -0.45 14.18
N LEU A 136 2.85 -1.78 14.28
CA LEU A 136 1.90 -2.68 13.65
C LEU A 136 0.53 -2.63 14.31
N SER A 137 0.45 -2.55 15.64
CA SER A 137 -0.82 -2.42 16.33
C SER A 137 -1.57 -1.14 15.95
N GLU A 138 -0.86 -0.03 15.80
CA GLU A 138 -1.42 1.22 15.28
C GLU A 138 -2.03 1.00 13.89
N ILE A 139 -1.25 0.45 12.96
CA ILE A 139 -1.73 0.14 11.60
C ILE A 139 -2.95 -0.76 11.64
N LEU A 140 -2.91 -1.85 12.42
CA LEU A 140 -4.01 -2.81 12.50
C LEU A 140 -5.28 -2.26 13.16
N SER A 141 -5.17 -1.14 13.87
CA SER A 141 -6.31 -0.46 14.52
C SER A 141 -6.89 0.67 13.66
N GLU A 142 -6.18 1.12 12.62
CA GLU A 142 -6.72 2.03 11.61
C GLU A 142 -7.81 1.28 10.80
N ARG A 143 -9.04 1.81 10.76
CA ARG A 143 -10.16 1.27 9.98
C ARG A 143 -10.23 1.91 8.60
#